data_AF-A0A838MTN6-F1
#
_entry.id   AF-A0A838MTN6-F1
#
_cell.length_a   1.000
_cell.length_b   1.000
_cell.length_c   1.000
_cell.angle_alpha   90.00
_cell.angle_beta   90.00
_cell.angle_gamma   90.00
#
_symmetry.space_group_name_H-M   'P 1'
#
loop_
_entity.id
_entity.type
_entity.pdbx_description
1 polymer ?
#
loop_
_entity_poly.entity_id
_entity_poly.type
_entity_poly.pdbx_seq_one_letter_code
_entity_poly.pdbx_strand_id
1 'polypeptide(L)'
;VISNAERRALLTGEEEIVPRISDIYAAAPSMTGKMELEYEGEQIGAAKIARDLIKRAAGEIFEGYFVGIDFTRTVRWFDEGNTIRLADTASAQECVMLLEAVPELIDTVLVPFDFTREQEAELIAACEFALEGLYAQNKISRNEEGGYTAATKAKKDRRGMIYDDLTETGRYS
;
A
#
# COMPACT_ATOMS: atom_id res chain seq x y z
N VAL A 1 -1.80 -14.95 -4.02
CA VAL A 1 -0.69 -14.46 -3.18
C VAL A 1 0.59 -15.21 -3.51
N ILE A 2 0.81 -16.44 -3.02
CA ILE A 2 2.07 -17.19 -3.26
C ILE A 2 2.42 -17.31 -4.75
N SER A 3 1.49 -17.73 -5.60
CA SER A 3 1.77 -17.85 -7.04
C SER A 3 2.18 -16.53 -7.72
N ASN A 4 1.74 -15.38 -7.21
CA ASN A 4 2.17 -14.08 -7.75
C ASN A 4 3.57 -13.73 -7.26
N ALA A 5 3.87 -13.99 -5.99
CA ALA A 5 5.21 -13.83 -5.43
C ALA A 5 6.24 -14.73 -6.15
N GLU A 6 5.89 -16.00 -6.40
CA GLU A 6 6.69 -16.95 -7.19
C GLU A 6 6.90 -16.42 -8.61
N ARG A 7 5.83 -15.96 -9.27
CA ARG A 7 5.92 -15.38 -10.62
C ARG A 7 6.85 -14.17 -10.64
N ARG A 8 6.73 -13.26 -9.68
CA ARG A 8 7.61 -12.08 -9.57
C ARG A 8 9.05 -12.52 -9.40
N ALA A 9 9.34 -13.39 -8.44
CA ALA A 9 10.69 -13.89 -8.17
C ALA A 9 11.33 -14.54 -9.42
N LEU A 10 10.55 -15.32 -10.18
CA LEU A 10 11.03 -15.90 -11.44
C LEU A 10 11.32 -14.86 -12.53
N LEU A 11 10.54 -13.77 -12.60
CA LEU A 11 10.76 -12.70 -13.58
C LEU A 11 11.96 -11.82 -13.24
N THR A 12 12.20 -11.61 -11.94
CA THR A 12 13.26 -10.73 -11.41
C THR A 12 14.56 -11.49 -11.14
N GLY A 13 14.54 -12.82 -11.14
CA GLY A 13 15.68 -13.66 -10.80
C GLY A 13 15.98 -13.70 -9.30
N GLU A 14 15.01 -13.39 -8.44
CA GLU A 14 15.15 -13.47 -6.99
C GLU A 14 15.16 -14.93 -6.51
N GLU A 15 16.11 -15.28 -5.65
CA GLU A 15 16.21 -16.64 -5.08
C GLU A 15 15.16 -16.88 -3.99
N GLU A 16 14.79 -15.83 -3.25
CA GLU A 16 13.83 -15.90 -2.16
C GLU A 16 12.44 -15.43 -2.60
N ILE A 17 11.43 -16.19 -2.18
CA ILE A 17 10.03 -15.93 -2.52
C ILE A 17 9.34 -15.35 -1.29
N VAL A 18 9.39 -14.03 -1.15
CA VAL A 18 8.74 -13.29 -0.07
C VAL A 18 7.45 -12.63 -0.58
N PRO A 19 6.26 -12.99 -0.06
CA PRO A 19 5.02 -12.31 -0.40
C PRO A 19 4.97 -10.87 0.11
N ARG A 20 4.41 -9.97 -0.69
CA ARG A 20 4.25 -8.54 -0.40
C ARG A 20 2.76 -8.13 -0.38
N ILE A 21 2.44 -6.89 -0.02
CA ILE A 21 1.05 -6.37 -0.06
C ILE A 21 0.52 -6.37 -1.49
N SER A 22 1.36 -6.03 -2.47
CA SER A 22 1.06 -6.12 -3.90
C SER A 22 0.57 -7.53 -4.31
N ASP A 23 1.12 -8.59 -3.73
CA ASP A 23 0.70 -9.98 -3.99
C ASP A 23 -0.68 -10.32 -3.41
N ILE A 24 -1.13 -9.60 -2.38
CA ILE A 24 -2.49 -9.68 -1.83
C ILE A 24 -3.47 -9.00 -2.79
N TYR A 25 -3.13 -7.81 -3.28
CA TYR A 25 -3.95 -7.12 -4.29
C TYR A 25 -4.05 -7.89 -5.60
N ALA A 26 -2.98 -8.55 -6.04
CA ALA A 26 -3.01 -9.42 -7.21
C ALA A 26 -3.99 -10.60 -7.05
N ALA A 27 -4.33 -10.99 -5.82
CA ALA A 27 -5.30 -12.03 -5.53
C ALA A 27 -6.76 -11.54 -5.52
N ALA A 28 -7.01 -10.23 -5.74
CA ALA A 28 -8.35 -9.65 -5.71
C ALA A 28 -9.37 -10.38 -6.62
N PRO A 29 -9.05 -10.79 -7.86
CA PRO A 29 -10.01 -11.53 -8.70
C PRO A 29 -10.50 -12.85 -8.07
N SER A 30 -9.61 -13.54 -7.35
CA SER A 30 -9.96 -14.78 -6.63
C SER A 30 -10.83 -14.53 -5.41
N MET A 31 -10.70 -13.35 -4.77
CA MET A 31 -11.60 -12.92 -3.69
C MET A 31 -12.97 -12.58 -4.26
N THR A 32 -13.02 -11.67 -5.22
CA THR A 32 -14.29 -11.15 -5.76
C THR A 32 -15.12 -12.20 -6.46
N GLY A 33 -14.50 -13.19 -7.11
CA GLY A 33 -15.21 -14.29 -7.77
C GLY A 33 -15.94 -15.26 -6.83
N LYS A 34 -15.75 -15.12 -5.51
CA LYS A 34 -16.43 -15.92 -4.48
C LYS A 34 -17.27 -15.07 -3.52
N MET A 35 -17.40 -13.77 -3.78
CA MET A 35 -18.20 -12.86 -2.96
C MET A 35 -19.64 -12.89 -3.44
N GLU A 36 -20.54 -13.27 -2.56
CA GLU A 36 -21.97 -13.05 -2.72
C GLU A 36 -22.32 -11.72 -2.06
N LEU A 37 -22.89 -10.80 -2.82
CA LEU A 37 -23.22 -9.46 -2.35
C LEU A 37 -24.74 -9.30 -2.29
N GLU A 38 -25.21 -8.63 -1.24
CA GLU A 38 -26.57 -8.11 -1.21
C GLU A 38 -26.67 -6.82 -2.02
N TYR A 39 -27.90 -6.31 -2.21
CA TYR A 39 -28.18 -5.15 -3.04
C TYR A 39 -27.28 -3.93 -2.77
N GLU A 40 -27.04 -3.61 -1.48
CA GLU A 40 -26.15 -2.51 -1.10
C GLU A 40 -24.69 -2.77 -1.52
N GLY A 41 -24.23 -4.01 -1.37
CA GLY A 41 -22.89 -4.43 -1.78
C GLY A 41 -22.71 -4.42 -3.30
N GLU A 42 -23.73 -4.82 -4.06
CA GLU A 42 -23.72 -4.75 -5.52
C GLU A 42 -23.54 -3.31 -6.02
N GLN A 43 -24.18 -2.32 -5.37
CA GLN A 43 -24.01 -0.90 -5.71
C GLN A 43 -22.58 -0.40 -5.46
N ILE A 44 -21.92 -0.89 -4.41
CA ILE A 44 -20.53 -0.53 -4.08
C ILE A 44 -19.53 -1.21 -5.04
N GLY A 45 -19.82 -2.47 -5.40
CA GLY A 45 -19.01 -3.31 -6.28
C GLY A 45 -17.98 -4.15 -5.55
N ALA A 46 -17.92 -5.45 -5.89
CA ALA A 46 -17.05 -6.44 -5.24
C ALA A 46 -15.58 -6.03 -5.20
N ALA A 47 -15.06 -5.42 -6.27
CA ALA A 47 -13.66 -4.97 -6.33
C ALA A 47 -13.35 -3.90 -5.28
N LYS A 48 -14.26 -2.95 -5.06
CA LYS A 48 -14.08 -1.92 -4.04
C LYS A 48 -14.15 -2.52 -2.63
N ILE A 49 -15.09 -3.43 -2.39
CA ILE A 49 -15.21 -4.13 -1.11
C ILE A 49 -13.95 -4.96 -0.83
N ALA A 50 -13.44 -5.71 -1.81
CA ALA A 50 -12.22 -6.51 -1.63
C ALA A 50 -11.01 -5.64 -1.26
N ARG A 51 -10.84 -4.48 -1.90
CA ARG A 51 -9.76 -3.54 -1.58
C ARG A 51 -9.92 -2.92 -0.19
N ASP A 52 -11.15 -2.58 0.20
CA ASP A 52 -11.45 -2.05 1.53
C ASP A 52 -11.21 -3.12 2.62
N LEU A 53 -11.52 -4.39 2.34
CA LEU A 53 -11.18 -5.50 3.24
C LEU A 53 -9.66 -5.66 3.39
N ILE A 54 -8.89 -5.58 2.31
CA ILE A 54 -7.42 -5.63 2.36
C ILE A 54 -6.89 -4.46 3.19
N LYS A 55 -7.34 -3.23 2.92
CA LYS A 55 -6.95 -2.02 3.65
C LYS A 55 -7.23 -2.15 5.15
N ARG A 56 -8.44 -2.59 5.52
CA ARG A 56 -8.84 -2.76 6.92
C ARG A 56 -8.01 -3.83 7.62
N ALA A 57 -7.82 -4.98 6.99
CA ALA A 57 -7.01 -6.06 7.55
C ALA A 57 -5.55 -5.62 7.75
N ALA A 58 -4.96 -4.93 6.77
CA ALA A 58 -3.61 -4.38 6.91
C ALA A 58 -3.54 -3.35 8.05
N GLY A 59 -4.54 -2.47 8.19
CA GLY A 59 -4.62 -1.51 9.29
C GLY A 59 -4.68 -2.16 10.66
N GLU A 60 -5.51 -3.20 10.83
CA GLU A 60 -5.64 -3.94 12.09
C GLU A 60 -4.31 -4.59 12.51
N ILE A 61 -3.61 -5.25 11.58
CA ILE A 61 -2.31 -5.86 11.88
C ILE A 61 -1.22 -4.79 12.09
N PHE A 62 -1.26 -3.69 11.32
CA PHE A 62 -0.30 -2.59 11.44
C PHE A 62 -0.34 -1.97 12.83
N GLU A 63 -1.55 -1.76 13.38
CA GLU A 63 -1.72 -1.24 14.74
C GLU A 63 -1.07 -2.13 15.79
N GLY A 64 -1.04 -3.45 15.60
CA GLY A 64 -0.38 -4.39 16.52
C GLY A 64 1.14 -4.41 16.41
N TYR A 65 1.70 -4.37 15.19
CA TYR A 65 3.15 -4.43 14.97
C TYR A 65 3.85 -3.10 15.28
N PHE A 66 3.20 -1.98 14.97
CA PHE A 66 3.83 -0.66 15.01
C PHE A 66 3.33 0.22 16.18
N VAL A 67 2.90 -0.39 17.29
CA VAL A 67 2.46 0.34 18.49
C VAL A 67 3.58 1.26 18.98
N GLY A 68 3.28 2.57 19.06
CA GLY A 68 4.21 3.57 19.59
C GLY A 68 5.38 3.91 18.66
N ILE A 69 5.38 3.40 17.43
CA ILE A 69 6.40 3.71 16.43
C ILE A 69 5.97 4.94 15.63
N ASP A 70 6.89 5.88 15.46
CA ASP A 70 6.62 7.16 14.82
C ASP A 70 6.94 7.17 13.32
N PHE A 71 5.91 7.37 12.50
CA PHE A 71 6.02 7.54 11.05
C PHE A 71 5.83 9.01 10.60
N THR A 72 5.88 9.99 11.51
CA THR A 72 5.61 11.41 11.20
C THR A 72 6.49 11.94 10.06
N ARG A 73 7.76 11.53 10.01
CA ARG A 73 8.71 11.95 8.98
C ARG A 73 8.39 11.37 7.61
N THR A 74 8.05 10.08 7.56
CA THR A 74 7.56 9.41 6.36
C THR A 74 6.30 10.07 5.82
N VAL A 75 5.30 10.31 6.68
CA VAL A 75 4.02 10.95 6.28
C VAL A 75 4.26 12.37 5.77
N ARG A 76 5.08 13.15 6.47
CA ARG A 76 5.43 14.52 6.07
C ARG A 76 6.08 14.56 4.68
N TRP A 77 6.93 13.59 4.36
CA TRP A 77 7.57 13.52 3.05
C TRP A 77 6.54 13.37 1.93
N PHE A 78 5.47 12.59 2.14
CA PHE A 78 4.34 12.52 1.19
C PHE A 78 3.56 13.83 1.15
N ASP A 79 3.27 14.45 2.30
CA ASP A 79 2.58 15.75 2.37
C ASP A 79 3.30 16.89 1.65
N GLU A 80 4.62 16.77 1.47
CA GLU A 80 5.47 17.69 0.69
C GLU A 80 5.31 17.49 -0.85
N GLY A 81 4.44 16.56 -1.27
CA GLY A 81 4.08 16.32 -2.67
C GLY A 81 4.89 15.21 -3.34
N ASN A 82 5.75 14.52 -2.58
CA ASN A 82 6.50 13.39 -3.10
C ASN A 82 5.59 12.17 -3.28
N THR A 83 5.98 11.29 -4.20
CA THR A 83 5.26 10.06 -4.53
C THR A 83 6.23 8.92 -4.72
N ILE A 84 5.76 7.70 -4.49
CA ILE A 84 6.50 6.48 -4.79
C ILE A 84 5.56 5.51 -5.48
N ARG A 85 6.08 4.75 -6.45
CA ARG A 85 5.31 3.68 -7.12
C ARG A 85 6.09 2.39 -6.99
N LEU A 86 5.51 1.43 -6.28
CA LEU A 86 6.05 0.09 -6.16
C LEU A 86 5.25 -0.82 -7.10
N ALA A 87 5.83 -1.13 -8.26
CA ALA A 87 5.20 -2.02 -9.21
C ALA A 87 5.18 -3.46 -8.65
N ASP A 88 4.08 -4.17 -8.89
CA ASP A 88 3.88 -5.57 -8.47
C ASP A 88 4.87 -6.56 -9.11
N THR A 89 5.59 -6.12 -10.14
CA THR A 89 6.57 -6.87 -10.93
C THR A 89 8.00 -6.41 -10.68
N ALA A 90 8.22 -5.38 -9.85
CA ALA A 90 9.54 -4.84 -9.56
C ALA A 90 10.34 -5.78 -8.65
N SER A 91 11.65 -5.88 -8.94
CA SER A 91 12.62 -6.61 -8.12
C SER A 91 12.79 -5.99 -6.75
N ALA A 92 13.36 -6.74 -5.82
CA ALA A 92 13.65 -6.23 -4.49
C ALA A 92 14.56 -5.00 -4.54
N GLN A 93 15.68 -5.14 -5.24
CA GLN A 93 16.67 -4.10 -5.42
C GLN A 93 16.06 -2.79 -5.93
N GLU A 94 15.19 -2.85 -6.96
CA GLU A 94 14.52 -1.67 -7.52
C GLU A 94 13.61 -0.98 -6.51
N CYS A 95 12.83 -1.76 -5.77
CA CYS A 95 11.97 -1.23 -4.72
C CYS A 95 12.78 -0.57 -3.59
N VAL A 96 13.87 -1.20 -3.14
CA VAL A 96 14.75 -0.63 -2.09
C VAL A 96 15.31 0.71 -2.54
N MET A 97 15.85 0.81 -3.75
CA MET A 97 16.37 2.08 -4.29
C MET A 97 15.33 3.19 -4.28
N LEU A 98 14.06 2.89 -4.57
CA LEU A 98 12.98 3.87 -4.49
C LEU A 98 12.66 4.25 -3.03
N LEU A 99 12.64 3.27 -2.13
CA LEU A 99 12.29 3.45 -0.73
C LEU A 99 13.37 4.21 0.07
N GLU A 100 14.62 4.18 -0.36
CA GLU A 100 15.70 5.00 0.21
C GLU A 100 15.43 6.50 0.13
N ALA A 101 14.62 6.95 -0.84
CA ALA A 101 14.23 8.35 -0.95
C ALA A 101 13.27 8.79 0.17
N VAL A 102 12.62 7.86 0.87
CA VAL A 102 11.61 8.13 1.89
C VAL A 102 12.28 8.23 3.27
N PRO A 103 12.35 9.42 3.89
CA PRO A 103 13.06 9.61 5.16
C PRO A 103 12.50 8.73 6.27
N GLU A 104 13.43 8.10 7.00
CA GLU A 104 13.19 7.26 8.19
C GLU A 104 12.31 6.03 7.94
N LEU A 105 11.72 5.82 6.76
CA LEU A 105 10.82 4.70 6.51
C LEU A 105 11.52 3.36 6.79
N ILE A 106 12.67 3.11 6.18
CA ILE A 106 13.41 1.85 6.32
C ILE A 106 13.81 1.60 7.79
N ASP A 107 14.36 2.61 8.47
CA ASP A 107 14.77 2.45 9.87
C ASP A 107 13.58 2.20 10.79
N THR A 108 12.46 2.89 10.55
CA THR A 108 11.23 2.77 11.33
C THR A 108 10.57 1.40 11.12
N VAL A 109 10.56 0.86 9.89
CA VAL A 109 9.94 -0.46 9.66
C VAL A 109 10.72 -1.61 10.26
N LEU A 110 12.03 -1.47 10.49
CA LEU A 110 12.87 -2.53 11.04
C LEU A 110 12.71 -2.70 12.56
N VAL A 111 12.22 -1.68 13.27
CA VAL A 111 12.10 -1.68 14.75
C VAL A 111 11.39 -2.92 15.33
N PRO A 112 10.23 -3.39 14.81
CA PRO A 112 9.52 -4.53 15.38
C PRO A 112 9.95 -5.90 14.84
N PHE A 113 10.89 -5.97 13.88
CA PHE A 113 11.25 -7.22 13.21
C PHE A 113 12.68 -7.66 13.50
N ASP A 114 12.91 -8.99 13.43
CA ASP A 114 14.22 -9.61 13.62
C ASP A 114 14.89 -9.91 12.26
N PHE A 115 15.00 -8.88 11.43
CA PHE A 115 15.77 -8.91 10.18
C PHE A 115 16.46 -7.56 9.94
N THR A 116 17.39 -7.56 8.99
CA THR A 116 18.30 -6.44 8.73
C THR A 116 18.09 -5.85 7.33
N ARG A 117 18.77 -4.74 7.02
CA ARG A 117 18.64 -4.07 5.72
C ARG A 117 19.14 -4.93 4.56
N GLU A 118 20.04 -5.87 4.85
CA GLU A 118 20.64 -6.81 3.90
C GLU A 118 19.62 -7.83 3.36
N GLN A 119 18.51 -8.01 4.07
CA GLN A 119 17.41 -8.91 3.69
C GLN A 119 16.37 -8.12 2.89
N GLU A 120 16.73 -7.75 1.66
CA GLU A 120 15.95 -6.82 0.84
C GLU A 120 14.51 -7.30 0.59
N ALA A 121 14.30 -8.62 0.42
CA ALA A 121 13.00 -9.18 0.13
C ALA A 121 12.00 -8.98 1.29
N GLU A 122 12.42 -9.27 2.53
CA GLU A 122 11.66 -9.01 3.75
C GLU A 122 11.51 -7.52 4.03
N LEU A 123 12.57 -6.73 3.79
CA LEU A 123 12.53 -5.28 3.97
C LEU A 123 11.43 -4.64 3.13
N ILE A 124 11.26 -5.04 1.88
CA ILE A 124 10.23 -4.47 1.01
C ILE A 124 8.85 -4.93 1.43
N ALA A 125 8.70 -6.19 1.83
CA ALA A 125 7.42 -6.69 2.35
C ALA A 125 6.98 -5.88 3.57
N ALA A 126 7.91 -5.56 4.48
CA ALA A 126 7.66 -4.72 5.64
C ALA A 126 7.39 -3.25 5.27
N CYS A 127 8.14 -2.68 4.32
CA CYS A 127 7.89 -1.33 3.80
C CYS A 127 6.52 -1.20 3.15
N GLU A 128 6.16 -2.12 2.25
CA GLU A 128 4.83 -2.15 1.64
C GLU A 128 3.73 -2.29 2.71
N PHE A 129 3.95 -3.15 3.71
CA PHE A 129 3.01 -3.32 4.81
C PHE A 129 2.85 -2.04 5.65
N ALA A 130 3.94 -1.34 5.98
CA ALA A 130 3.87 -0.09 6.71
C ALA A 130 3.18 1.01 5.91
N LEU A 131 3.48 1.15 4.61
CA LEU A 131 2.80 2.09 3.72
C LEU A 131 1.30 1.77 3.61
N GLU A 132 0.95 0.49 3.52
CA GLU A 132 -0.44 0.05 3.51
C GLU A 132 -1.16 0.39 4.84
N GLY A 133 -0.48 0.22 5.98
CA GLY A 133 -0.98 0.62 7.28
C GLY A 133 -1.19 2.12 7.43
N LEU A 134 -0.27 2.94 6.91
CA LEU A 134 -0.44 4.40 6.86
C LEU A 134 -1.62 4.81 5.96
N TYR A 135 -1.82 4.11 4.85
CA TYR A 135 -3.00 4.28 4.00
C TYR A 135 -4.28 3.86 4.73
N ALA A 136 -4.26 2.76 5.48
CA ALA A 136 -5.36 2.30 6.33
C ALA A 136 -5.78 3.35 7.36
N GLN A 137 -4.79 4.04 7.95
CA GLN A 137 -5.00 5.16 8.89
C GLN A 137 -5.36 6.49 8.19
N ASN A 138 -5.49 6.52 6.86
CA ASN A 138 -5.75 7.71 6.04
C ASN A 138 -4.67 8.81 6.20
N LYS A 139 -3.44 8.44 6.54
CA LYS A 139 -2.29 9.36 6.63
C LYS A 139 -1.64 9.61 5.26
N ILE A 140 -1.75 8.64 4.36
CA ILE A 140 -1.33 8.73 2.96
C ILE A 140 -2.43 8.15 2.07
N SER A 141 -2.32 8.33 0.76
CA SER A 141 -3.21 7.76 -0.26
C SER A 141 -2.51 6.65 -1.04
N ARG A 142 -3.29 5.70 -1.56
CA ARG A 142 -2.84 4.62 -2.46
C ARG A 142 -3.70 4.58 -3.72
N ASN A 143 -3.08 4.43 -4.89
CA ASN A 143 -3.78 4.23 -6.16
C ASN A 143 -3.78 2.74 -6.61
N GLU A 144 -4.48 2.43 -7.69
CA GLU A 144 -4.60 1.04 -8.17
C GLU A 144 -3.27 0.47 -8.71
N GLU A 145 -2.34 1.33 -9.13
CA GLU A 145 -1.06 0.95 -9.74
C GLU A 145 0.07 0.71 -8.71
N GLY A 146 -0.26 0.64 -7.42
CA GLY A 146 0.73 0.50 -6.34
C GLY A 146 1.49 1.80 -6.03
N GLY A 147 0.92 2.95 -6.42
CA GLY A 147 1.43 4.27 -6.09
C GLY A 147 0.94 4.78 -4.75
N TYR A 148 1.85 5.35 -3.95
CA TYR A 148 1.57 6.05 -2.71
C TYR A 148 1.84 7.54 -2.86
N THR A 149 0.91 8.35 -2.35
CA THR A 149 0.92 9.82 -2.44
C THR A 149 0.44 10.45 -1.14
N ALA A 150 0.48 11.77 -1.04
CA ALA A 150 -0.16 12.50 0.06
C ALA A 150 -1.63 12.09 0.21
N ALA A 151 -2.13 12.09 1.45
CA ALA A 151 -3.55 11.90 1.69
C ALA A 151 -4.37 12.99 0.95
N THR A 152 -5.46 12.58 0.30
CA THR A 152 -6.36 13.53 -0.35
C THR A 152 -7.05 14.36 0.72
N LYS A 153 -6.62 15.62 0.89
CA LYS A 153 -7.33 16.55 1.79
C LYS A 153 -8.67 16.84 1.16
N ALA A 154 -9.75 16.34 1.76
CA ALA A 154 -11.09 16.74 1.37
C ALA A 154 -11.18 18.27 1.44
N LYS A 155 -11.38 18.93 0.29
CA LYS A 155 -11.59 20.38 0.26
C LYS A 155 -12.94 20.64 0.92
N LYS A 156 -12.91 21.24 2.11
CA LYS A 156 -14.10 21.81 2.73
C LYS A 156 -14.45 23.09 1.97
N ASP A 157 -15.55 23.10 1.22
CA ASP A 157 -16.05 24.35 0.62
C ASP A 157 -16.37 25.36 1.73
N ARG A 158 -16.48 26.66 1.40
CA ARG A 158 -16.92 27.76 2.30
C ARG A 158 -18.26 27.48 3.00
N ARG A 159 -19.01 26.48 2.53
CA ARG A 159 -20.29 25.98 3.10
C ARG A 159 -20.13 24.80 4.07
N GLY A 160 -18.90 24.33 4.32
CA GLY A 160 -18.64 23.22 5.23
C GLY A 160 -18.86 21.83 4.63
N MET A 161 -19.21 21.73 3.35
CA MET A 161 -19.45 20.47 2.65
C MET A 161 -18.12 19.82 2.25
N ILE A 162 -18.00 18.53 2.55
CA ILE A 162 -16.86 17.67 2.20
C ILE A 162 -17.15 17.07 0.82
N TYR A 163 -16.26 17.28 -0.14
CA TYR A 163 -16.30 16.63 -1.45
C TYR A 163 -15.08 15.73 -1.60
N ASP A 164 -15.29 14.50 -2.09
CA ASP A 164 -14.20 13.71 -2.68
C ASP A 164 -13.74 14.40 -3.96
N ASP A 165 -12.43 14.62 -4.07
CA ASP A 165 -11.84 15.29 -5.23
C ASP A 165 -11.81 14.31 -6.42
N LEU A 166 -12.90 14.28 -7.19
CA LEU A 166 -13.03 13.47 -8.41
C LEU A 166 -12.27 14.06 -9.61
N THR A 167 -11.43 15.10 -9.42
CA THR A 167 -10.83 15.83 -10.56
C THR A 167 -9.56 15.22 -11.15
N GLU A 168 -9.03 14.11 -10.60
CA GLU A 168 -7.83 13.45 -11.16
C GLU A 168 -8.12 12.36 -12.22
N THR A 169 -9.37 11.99 -12.48
CA THR A 169 -9.71 10.98 -13.51
C THR A 169 -9.68 11.49 -14.96
N GLY A 170 -9.11 12.68 -15.22
CA GLY A 170 -9.26 13.40 -16.49
C GLY A 170 -7.98 13.81 -17.22
N ARG A 171 -6.83 13.16 -17.03
CA ARG A 171 -5.62 13.46 -17.82
C ARG A 171 -4.94 12.24 -18.41
N TYR A 172 -5.66 11.51 -19.25
CA TYR A 172 -5.08 10.87 -20.43
C TYR A 172 -6.11 10.96 -21.57
N SER A 173 -5.85 11.86 -22.51
CA SER A 173 -6.43 11.90 -23.85
C SER A 173 -5.29 11.90 -24.85
#